data_AF-A0A7Y4NX16-F1
#
_entry.id   AF-A0A7Y4NX16-F1
#
_cell.length_a   1.000
_cell.length_b   1.000
_cell.length_c   1.000
_cell.angle_alpha   90.00
_cell.angle_beta   90.00
_cell.angle_gamma   90.00
#
_symmetry.space_group_name_H-M   'P 1'
#
loop_
_entity.id
_entity.type
_entity.pdbx_description
1 polymer ?
#
loop_
_entity_poly.entity_id
_entity_poly.type
_entity_poly.pdbx_seq_one_letter_code
_entity_poly.pdbx_strand_id
1 'polypeptide(L)'
;MRARLVLLCGTTFAGKSTVARALAPRLAAEIVSLDEINARRGLWGGDGMTGAEWARTHDLAAAEVRELLTTGRSALVDDTSSRRFLRDRWRALAADADARFTLLYVDVDQTTVRERRAANQLTRGRRDVSDAVFEQHLLDFEPPESDERALRLGS
;
A
#
# COMPACT_ATOMS: atom_id res chain seq x y z
N MET A 1 20.21 -1.89 15.57
CA MET A 1 19.61 -2.69 14.48
C MET A 1 19.30 -1.76 13.32
N ARG A 2 19.39 -2.24 12.08
CA ARG A 2 19.02 -1.47 10.88
C ARG A 2 17.49 -1.32 10.81
N ALA A 3 16.98 -0.11 10.55
CA ALA A 3 15.55 0.14 10.38
C ALA A 3 14.97 -0.69 9.23
N ARG A 4 13.66 -0.95 9.25
CA ARG A 4 12.97 -1.76 8.24
C ARG A 4 11.97 -0.91 7.48
N LEU A 5 11.91 -1.10 6.16
CA LEU A 5 10.79 -0.65 5.33
C LEU A 5 10.03 -1.88 4.85
N VAL A 6 8.79 -2.03 5.30
CA VAL A 6 7.87 -3.06 4.81
C VAL A 6 6.86 -2.41 3.89
N LEU A 7 6.81 -2.85 2.64
CA LEU A 7 5.85 -2.38 1.65
C LEU A 7 4.74 -3.40 1.47
N LEU A 8 3.49 -2.99 1.66
CA LEU A 8 2.35 -3.79 1.22
C LEU A 8 2.10 -3.58 -0.27
N CYS A 9 1.72 -4.67 -0.94
CA CYS A 9 1.27 -4.68 -2.32
C CYS A 9 0.04 -5.59 -2.42
N GLY A 10 -0.92 -5.23 -3.26
CA GLY A 10 -2.15 -5.98 -3.46
C GLY A 10 -3.30 -5.09 -3.91
N THR A 11 -4.29 -5.70 -4.52
CA THR A 11 -5.44 -4.96 -5.06
C THR A 11 -6.26 -4.28 -3.95
N THR A 12 -7.02 -3.24 -4.28
CA THR A 12 -8.05 -2.72 -3.35
C THR A 12 -8.97 -3.86 -2.89
N PHE A 13 -9.42 -3.83 -1.62
CA PHE A 13 -10.14 -4.94 -0.97
C PHE A 13 -9.38 -6.27 -0.75
N ALA A 14 -8.08 -6.36 -1.08
CA ALA A 14 -7.27 -7.54 -0.76
C ALA A 14 -7.02 -7.76 0.75
N GLY A 15 -7.23 -6.74 1.60
CA GLY A 15 -7.05 -6.83 3.06
C GLY A 15 -5.72 -6.27 3.59
N LYS A 16 -4.97 -5.52 2.77
CA LYS A 16 -3.70 -4.88 3.12
C LYS A 16 -3.73 -4.11 4.44
N SER A 17 -4.69 -3.21 4.64
CA SER A 17 -4.78 -2.43 5.88
C SER A 17 -5.02 -3.31 7.13
N THR A 18 -5.67 -4.47 6.97
CA THR A 18 -5.79 -5.46 8.05
C THR A 18 -4.44 -6.10 8.36
N VAL A 19 -3.68 -6.48 7.32
CA VAL A 19 -2.31 -6.98 7.46
C VAL A 19 -1.40 -5.92 8.10
N ALA A 20 -1.48 -4.65 7.67
CA ALA A 20 -0.73 -3.53 8.23
C ALA A 20 -0.93 -3.41 9.74
N ARG A 21 -2.20 -3.32 10.19
CA ARG A 21 -2.56 -3.22 11.61
C ARG A 21 -2.11 -4.42 12.43
N ALA A 22 -2.14 -5.62 11.84
CA ALA A 22 -1.69 -6.82 12.52
C ALA A 22 -0.15 -6.89 12.64
N LEU A 23 0.59 -6.46 11.62
CA LEU A 23 2.05 -6.60 11.58
C LEU A 23 2.79 -5.45 12.26
N ALA A 24 2.29 -4.23 12.19
CA ALA A 24 2.98 -3.04 12.70
C ALA A 24 3.45 -3.17 14.16
N PRO A 25 2.62 -3.63 15.13
CA PRO A 25 3.07 -3.79 16.52
C PRO A 25 4.16 -4.86 16.67
N ARG A 26 4.07 -5.94 15.90
CA ARG A 26 5.03 -7.07 15.94
C ARG A 26 6.39 -6.69 15.36
N LEU A 27 6.40 -5.73 14.43
CA LEU A 27 7.60 -5.24 13.76
C LEU A 27 8.14 -3.95 14.40
N ALA A 28 7.48 -3.42 15.44
CA ALA A 28 7.73 -2.09 15.98
C ALA A 28 7.87 -1.03 14.86
N ALA A 29 6.95 -1.07 13.90
CA ALA A 29 6.94 -0.20 12.73
C ALA A 29 5.75 0.75 12.76
N GLU A 30 5.96 2.00 12.34
CA GLU A 30 4.89 2.97 12.16
C GLU A 30 4.22 2.76 10.79
N ILE A 31 2.89 2.83 10.74
CA ILE A 31 2.13 2.68 9.49
C ILE A 31 2.12 4.02 8.77
N VAL A 32 2.56 4.04 7.51
CA VAL A 32 2.38 5.17 6.59
C VAL A 32 1.34 4.76 5.56
N SER A 33 0.09 5.19 5.76
CA SER A 33 -1.02 4.88 4.86
C SER A 33 -1.26 6.01 3.86
N LEU A 34 -1.25 5.68 2.56
CA LEU A 34 -1.52 6.66 1.51
C LEU A 34 -3.00 7.07 1.51
N ASP A 35 -3.90 6.18 1.92
CA ASP A 35 -5.33 6.49 2.12
C ASP A 35 -5.51 7.50 3.27
N GLU A 36 -4.78 7.35 4.38
CA GLU A 36 -4.83 8.32 5.49
C GLU A 36 -4.22 9.68 5.11
N ILE A 37 -3.12 9.69 4.35
CA ILE A 37 -2.53 10.93 3.80
C ILE A 37 -3.54 11.64 2.90
N ASN A 38 -4.23 10.91 2.03
CA ASN A 38 -5.31 11.46 1.21
C ASN A 38 -6.44 12.03 2.08
N ALA A 39 -6.89 11.28 3.09
CA ALA A 39 -7.96 11.72 3.99
C ALA A 39 -7.58 13.00 4.75
N ARG A 40 -6.34 13.12 5.26
CA ARG A 40 -5.83 14.36 5.89
C ARG A 40 -5.85 15.56 4.96
N ARG A 41 -5.82 15.33 3.64
CA ARG A 41 -5.90 16.36 2.59
C ARG A 41 -7.31 16.58 2.06
N GLY A 42 -8.32 15.92 2.62
CA GLY A 42 -9.70 15.98 2.15
C GLY A 42 -9.97 15.22 0.84
N LEU A 43 -9.09 14.28 0.49
CA LEU A 43 -9.16 13.49 -0.75
C LEU A 43 -9.56 12.04 -0.47
N TRP A 44 -10.07 11.37 -1.51
CA TRP A 44 -10.36 9.95 -1.48
C TRP A 44 -9.97 9.30 -2.80
N GLY A 45 -8.98 8.41 -2.76
CA GLY A 45 -8.51 7.70 -3.95
C GLY A 45 -9.61 6.89 -4.66
N GLY A 46 -10.64 6.45 -3.93
CA GLY A 46 -11.74 5.71 -4.52
C GLY A 46 -12.68 6.52 -5.42
N ASP A 47 -12.64 7.86 -5.36
CA ASP A 47 -13.34 8.74 -6.30
C ASP A 47 -12.48 9.06 -7.55
N GLY A 48 -11.24 8.55 -7.58
CA GLY A 48 -10.25 8.89 -8.58
C GLY A 48 -9.44 10.11 -8.15
N MET A 49 -8.23 10.22 -8.68
CA MET A 49 -7.34 11.33 -8.40
C MET A 49 -6.64 11.79 -9.67
N THR A 50 -6.36 13.08 -9.76
CA THR A 50 -5.48 13.59 -10.80
C THR A 50 -4.07 13.07 -10.59
N GLY A 51 -3.29 12.94 -11.66
CA GLY A 51 -1.88 12.52 -11.55
C GLY A 51 -1.06 13.43 -10.64
N ALA A 52 -1.38 14.73 -10.59
CA ALA A 52 -0.71 15.69 -9.71
C ALA A 52 -1.02 15.44 -8.23
N GLU A 53 -2.30 15.23 -7.87
CA GLU A 53 -2.67 14.93 -6.48
C GLU A 53 -2.12 13.58 -6.02
N TRP A 54 -2.11 12.60 -6.93
CA TRP A 54 -1.53 11.28 -6.69
C TRP A 54 -0.02 11.35 -6.45
N ALA A 55 0.72 12.05 -7.33
CA ALA A 55 2.16 12.26 -7.17
C ALA A 55 2.47 12.95 -5.84
N ARG A 56 1.70 13.99 -5.49
CA ARG A 56 1.81 14.69 -4.21
C ARG A 56 1.58 13.76 -3.01
N THR A 57 0.67 12.79 -3.10
CA THR A 57 0.47 11.78 -2.03
C THR A 57 1.69 10.90 -1.87
N HIS A 58 2.27 10.42 -2.96
CA HIS A 58 3.48 9.61 -2.93
C HIS A 58 4.68 10.39 -2.38
N ASP A 59 4.82 11.68 -2.71
CA ASP A 59 5.92 12.50 -2.23
C ASP A 59 5.81 12.78 -0.71
N LEU A 60 4.60 13.03 -0.21
CA LEU A 60 4.34 13.16 1.23
C LEU A 60 4.63 11.85 1.97
N ALA A 61 4.14 10.71 1.45
CA ALA A 61 4.40 9.40 2.03
C ALA A 61 5.91 9.09 2.05
N ALA A 62 6.63 9.40 0.97
CA ALA A 62 8.07 9.21 0.89
C ALA A 62 8.83 10.10 1.89
N ALA A 63 8.35 11.32 2.15
CA ALA A 63 8.92 12.19 3.17
C ALA A 63 8.72 11.60 4.59
N GLU A 64 7.49 11.19 4.93
CA GLU A 64 7.17 10.55 6.22
C GLU A 64 8.02 9.29 6.44
N VAL A 65 8.11 8.41 5.45
CA VAL A 65 8.95 7.19 5.54
C VAL A 65 10.43 7.54 5.69
N ARG A 66 10.95 8.50 4.94
CA ARG A 66 12.37 8.90 5.03
C ARG A 66 12.71 9.42 6.43
N GLU A 67 11.85 10.23 7.03
CA GLU A 67 12.02 10.72 8.40
C GLU A 67 12.09 9.55 9.41
N LEU A 68 11.17 8.58 9.29
CA LEU A 68 11.17 7.39 10.14
C LEU A 68 12.49 6.62 10.02
N LEU A 69 12.89 6.27 8.80
CA LEU A 69 14.06 5.43 8.56
C LEU A 69 15.37 6.11 9.00
N THR A 70 15.53 7.41 8.72
CA THR A 70 16.73 8.19 9.11
C THR A 70 16.83 8.38 10.62
N THR A 71 15.71 8.34 11.34
CA THR A 71 15.66 8.35 12.82
C THR A 71 15.76 6.95 13.44
N GLY A 72 16.03 5.92 12.64
CA GLY A 72 16.18 4.53 13.10
C GLY A 72 14.87 3.81 13.37
N ARG A 73 13.72 4.41 13.05
CA ARG A 73 12.38 3.83 13.21
C ARG A 73 11.99 3.04 11.98
N SER A 74 11.28 1.92 12.17
CA SER A 74 10.80 1.11 11.06
C SER A 74 9.46 1.66 10.53
N ALA A 75 9.21 1.50 9.24
CA ALA A 75 7.99 1.93 8.58
C ALA A 75 7.30 0.75 7.86
N LEU A 76 5.98 0.74 7.88
CA LEU A 76 5.12 -0.15 7.11
C LEU A 76 4.23 0.70 6.21
N VAL A 77 4.42 0.62 4.90
CA VAL A 77 3.65 1.39 3.92
C VAL A 77 2.39 0.60 3.54
N ASP A 78 1.23 1.17 3.85
CA ASP A 78 -0.08 0.65 3.44
C ASP A 78 -0.56 1.40 2.20
N ASP A 79 -0.29 0.82 1.04
CA ASP A 79 -0.76 1.24 -0.26
C ASP A 79 -0.99 0.00 -1.15
N THR A 80 -1.68 0.18 -2.26
CA THR A 80 -1.80 -0.86 -3.30
C THR A 80 -0.47 -1.21 -3.94
N SER A 81 0.45 -0.26 -4.10
CA SER A 81 1.75 -0.45 -4.78
C SER A 81 1.59 -1.20 -6.11
N SER A 82 0.55 -0.83 -6.87
CA SER A 82 -0.01 -1.62 -7.96
C SER A 82 0.88 -1.75 -9.18
N ARG A 83 1.85 -0.85 -9.36
CA ARG A 83 2.77 -0.82 -10.49
C ARG A 83 4.19 -1.11 -10.02
N ARG A 84 4.99 -1.81 -10.83
CA ARG A 84 6.38 -2.16 -10.51
C ARG A 84 7.23 -0.94 -10.18
N PHE A 85 7.07 0.14 -10.95
CA PHE A 85 7.81 1.38 -10.71
C PHE A 85 7.56 1.99 -9.31
N LEU A 86 6.39 1.77 -8.71
CA LEU A 86 6.10 2.21 -7.34
C LEU A 86 6.91 1.40 -6.33
N ARG A 87 6.97 0.08 -6.53
CA ARG A 87 7.74 -0.82 -5.67
C ARG A 87 9.23 -0.53 -5.79
N ASP A 88 9.71 -0.21 -6.98
CA ASP A 88 11.09 0.20 -7.23
C ASP A 88 11.43 1.52 -6.52
N ARG A 89 10.54 2.51 -6.55
CA ARG A 89 10.73 3.77 -5.80
C ARG A 89 10.89 3.54 -4.29
N TRP A 90 10.05 2.68 -3.70
CA TRP A 90 10.17 2.34 -2.28
C TRP A 90 11.44 1.54 -1.97
N ARG A 91 11.82 0.61 -2.85
CA ARG A 91 13.07 -0.16 -2.74
C ARG A 91 14.29 0.75 -2.76
N ALA A 92 14.31 1.74 -3.66
CA ALA A 92 15.36 2.74 -3.75
C ALA A 92 15.42 3.60 -2.48
N LEU A 93 14.27 4.09 -2.00
CA LEU A 93 14.20 4.87 -0.76
C LEU A 93 14.76 4.10 0.45
N ALA A 94 14.43 2.82 0.58
CA ALA A 94 15.01 1.97 1.62
C ALA A 94 16.52 1.79 1.46
N ALA A 95 17.03 1.67 0.24
CA ALA A 95 18.47 1.59 0.00
C ALA A 95 19.19 2.88 0.41
N ASP A 96 18.66 4.03 0.01
CA ASP A 96 19.20 5.36 0.33
C ASP A 96 19.24 5.62 1.85
N ALA A 97 18.24 5.15 2.57
CA ALA A 97 18.14 5.30 4.03
C ALA A 97 18.91 4.23 4.82
N ASP A 98 19.70 3.39 4.15
CA ASP A 98 20.28 2.17 4.70
C ASP A 98 19.26 1.38 5.55
N ALA A 99 18.06 1.11 5.02
CA ALA A 99 17.01 0.31 5.65
C ALA A 99 16.86 -1.07 4.99
N ARG A 100 16.38 -2.07 5.75
CA ARG A 100 16.06 -3.40 5.21
C ARG A 100 14.69 -3.35 4.54
N PHE A 101 14.64 -3.60 3.23
CA PHE A 101 13.39 -3.63 2.47
C PHE A 101 12.72 -5.01 2.50
N THR A 102 11.39 -5.05 2.63
CA THR A 102 10.58 -6.26 2.48
C THR A 102 9.30 -5.93 1.73
N LEU A 103 9.02 -6.65 0.64
CA LEU A 103 7.78 -6.56 -0.11
C LEU A 103 6.84 -7.68 0.33
N LEU A 104 5.68 -7.32 0.89
CA LEU A 104 4.61 -8.24 1.25
C LEU A 104 3.48 -8.11 0.24
N TYR A 105 3.25 -9.17 -0.53
CA TYR A 105 2.19 -9.20 -1.52
C TYR A 105 0.97 -9.94 -0.97
N VAL A 106 -0.11 -9.22 -0.73
CA VAL A 106 -1.41 -9.79 -0.36
C VAL A 106 -2.11 -10.25 -1.64
N ASP A 107 -1.87 -11.52 -1.97
CA ASP A 107 -2.25 -12.15 -3.24
C ASP A 107 -3.64 -12.77 -3.07
N VAL A 108 -4.67 -12.03 -3.46
CA VAL A 108 -6.06 -12.44 -3.39
C VAL A 108 -6.64 -12.35 -4.79
N ASP A 109 -7.30 -13.42 -5.22
CA ASP A 109 -7.88 -13.51 -6.56
C ASP A 109 -8.99 -12.47 -6.77
N GLN A 110 -9.22 -12.10 -8.03
CA GLN A 110 -10.20 -11.06 -8.37
C GLN A 110 -11.64 -11.43 -7.98
N THR A 111 -12.01 -12.72 -7.97
CA THR A 111 -13.35 -13.16 -7.57
C THR A 111 -13.57 -12.84 -6.11
N THR A 112 -12.65 -13.24 -5.23
CA THR A 112 -12.70 -12.92 -3.80
C THR A 112 -12.70 -11.41 -3.54
N VAL A 113 -11.90 -10.64 -4.30
CA VAL A 113 -11.86 -9.17 -4.18
C VAL A 113 -13.20 -8.53 -4.53
N ARG A 114 -13.87 -9.02 -5.59
CA ARG A 114 -15.21 -8.56 -6.01
C ARG A 114 -16.27 -8.91 -4.97
N GLU A 115 -16.25 -10.14 -4.43
CA GLU A 115 -17.16 -10.56 -3.36
C GLU A 115 -17.02 -9.69 -2.10
N ARG A 116 -15.79 -9.41 -1.68
CA ARG A 116 -15.50 -8.52 -0.54
C ARG A 116 -16.01 -7.10 -0.77
N ARG A 117 -15.86 -6.57 -1.99
CA ARG A 117 -16.40 -5.25 -2.35
C ARG A 117 -17.93 -5.25 -2.31
N ALA A 118 -18.58 -6.25 -2.89
CA ALA A 118 -20.04 -6.39 -2.86
C ALA A 118 -20.57 -6.46 -1.41
N ALA A 119 -19.92 -7.24 -0.54
CA ALA A 119 -20.26 -7.29 0.88
C ALA A 119 -20.05 -5.92 1.57
N ASN A 120 -19.00 -5.18 1.22
CA ASN A 120 -18.78 -3.83 1.73
C ASN A 120 -19.86 -2.83 1.28
N GLN A 121 -20.41 -2.96 0.08
CA GLN A 121 -21.49 -2.09 -0.40
C GLN A 121 -22.79 -2.25 0.40
N LEU A 122 -23.04 -3.47 0.91
CA LEU A 122 -24.15 -3.78 1.79
C LEU A 122 -23.91 -3.30 3.23
N THR A 123 -22.71 -3.54 3.77
CA THR A 123 -22.39 -3.30 5.18
C THR A 123 -21.84 -1.90 5.48
N ARG A 124 -21.29 -1.23 4.46
CA ARG A 124 -20.60 0.08 4.55
C ARG A 124 -19.47 0.10 5.59
N GLY A 125 -18.79 -1.03 5.78
CA GLY A 125 -17.71 -1.19 6.77
C GLY A 125 -16.44 -0.35 6.46
N ARG A 126 -16.22 0.00 5.20
CA ARG A 126 -15.25 1.03 4.77
C ARG A 126 -15.82 1.87 3.64
N ARG A 127 -15.26 3.07 3.44
CA ARG A 127 -15.57 3.90 2.27
C ARG A 127 -15.27 3.09 1.00
N ASP A 128 -16.22 3.10 0.07
CA ASP A 128 -16.14 2.31 -1.15
C ASP A 128 -15.34 3.02 -2.24
N VAL A 129 -14.95 2.28 -3.26
CA VAL A 129 -14.30 2.75 -4.48
C VAL A 129 -15.36 2.81 -5.59
N SER A 130 -15.35 3.84 -6.44
CA SER A 130 -16.24 3.89 -7.61
C SER A 130 -15.99 2.73 -8.56
N ASP A 131 -17.00 2.31 -9.33
CA ASP A 131 -16.86 1.18 -10.26
C ASP A 131 -15.74 1.42 -11.27
N ALA A 132 -15.66 2.63 -11.84
CA ALA A 132 -14.62 2.98 -12.81
C ALA A 132 -13.21 2.84 -12.22
N VAL A 133 -12.98 3.36 -11.01
CA VAL A 133 -11.68 3.27 -10.35
C VAL A 133 -11.35 1.82 -9.97
N PHE A 134 -12.35 1.06 -9.52
CA PHE A 134 -12.16 -0.34 -9.15
C PHE A 134 -11.76 -1.20 -10.36
N GLU A 135 -12.49 -1.11 -11.48
CA GLU A 135 -12.17 -1.86 -12.69
C GLU A 135 -10.83 -1.45 -13.28
N GLN A 136 -10.57 -0.14 -13.37
CA GLN A 136 -9.27 0.36 -13.86
C GLN A 136 -8.12 -0.14 -12.98
N HIS A 137 -8.30 -0.15 -11.66
CA HIS A 137 -7.30 -0.65 -10.73
C HIS A 137 -7.00 -2.13 -10.94
N LEU A 138 -8.00 -2.98 -11.18
CA LEU A 138 -7.79 -4.40 -11.46
C LEU A 138 -7.09 -4.64 -12.80
N LEU A 139 -7.43 -3.85 -13.83
CA LEU A 139 -6.81 -3.93 -15.15
C LEU A 139 -5.34 -3.50 -15.13
N ASP A 140 -5.03 -2.44 -14.39
CA ASP A 140 -3.69 -1.85 -14.36
C ASP A 140 -2.75 -2.50 -13.33
N PHE A 141 -3.24 -3.41 -12.50
CA PHE A 141 -2.43 -4.03 -11.46
C PHE A 141 -1.37 -4.95 -12.07
N GLU A 142 -0.10 -4.70 -11.72
CA GLU A 142 1.05 -5.50 -12.09
C GLU A 142 1.48 -6.32 -10.86
N PRO A 143 1.13 -7.63 -10.79
CA PRO A 143 1.55 -8.49 -9.68
C PRO A 143 3.07 -8.53 -9.56
N PRO A 144 3.62 -8.67 -8.34
CA PRO A 144 5.06 -8.80 -8.18
C PRO A 144 5.65 -9.99 -8.94
N GLU A 145 6.71 -9.72 -9.70
CA GLU A 145 7.48 -10.73 -10.43
C GLU A 145 8.48 -11.45 -9.50
N SER A 146 9.10 -12.52 -10.01
CA SER A 146 9.99 -13.38 -9.21
C SER A 146 11.27 -12.67 -8.76
N ASP A 147 11.79 -11.75 -9.58
CA ASP A 147 12.96 -10.92 -9.29
C ASP A 147 12.70 -9.90 -8.17
N GLU A 148 11.44 -9.52 -7.95
CA GLU A 148 11.05 -8.59 -6.88
C GLU A 148 11.05 -9.22 -5.50
N ARG A 149 11.11 -10.57 -5.43
CA ARG A 149 11.21 -11.40 -4.22
C ARG A 149 10.13 -11.09 -3.17
N ALA A 150 8.90 -10.89 -3.63
CA ALA A 150 7.77 -10.65 -2.74
C ALA A 150 7.49 -11.87 -1.85
N LEU A 151 7.26 -11.63 -0.56
CA LEU A 151 6.67 -12.63 0.33
C LEU A 151 5.17 -12.62 0.11
N ARG A 152 4.63 -13.72 -0.43
CA ARG A 152 3.20 -13.85 -0.73
C ARG A 152 2.42 -14.20 0.52
N LEU A 153 1.34 -13.45 0.75
CA LEU A 153 0.33 -13.67 1.77
C LEU A 153 -0.97 -13.96 1.03
N GLY A 154 -1.25 -15.24 0.84
CA GLY A 154 -2.46 -15.75 0.21
C GLY A 154 -2.89 -17.03 0.92
N SER A 155 -4.20 -17.28 0.92
CA SER A 155 -4.80 -18.57 1.24
C SER A 155 -5.04 -19.34 -0.05
#